data_AF-A0A957IVC5-F1
#
_entry.id   AF-A0A957IVC5-F1
#
_cell.length_a   1.000
_cell.length_b   1.000
_cell.length_c   1.000
_cell.angle_alpha   90.00
_cell.angle_beta   90.00
_cell.angle_gamma   90.00
#
_symmetry.space_group_name_H-M   'P 1'
#
loop_
_entity.id
_entity.type
_entity.pdbx_description
1 polymer ?
#
loop_
_entity_poly.entity_id
_entity_poly.type
_entity_poly.pdbx_seq_one_letter_code
_entity_poly.pdbx_strand_id
1 'polypeptide(L)' 'MTTKTIHVTISEELLEMTDTAVRELKMSRSAFMRYALQQALRQMKIAAMEQQHEAGYKQHPVEPGEFDSW' A
#
# COMPACT_ATOMS: atom_id res chain seq x y z
N MET A 1 8.60 -9.67 18.12
CA MET A 1 7.37 -9.87 17.30
C MET A 1 7.16 -11.36 17.11
N THR A 2 5.93 -11.85 17.16
CA THR A 2 5.62 -13.27 16.92
C THR A 2 5.31 -13.47 15.43
N THR A 3 5.81 -14.56 14.85
CA THR A 3 5.54 -14.92 13.46
C THR A 3 4.44 -15.98 13.42
N LYS A 4 3.45 -15.78 12.54
CA LYS A 4 2.41 -16.78 12.25
C LYS A 4 2.47 -17.13 10.77
N THR A 5 2.28 -18.40 10.44
CA THR A 5 2.20 -18.89 9.07
C THR A 5 0.75 -18.93 8.62
N ILE A 6 0.49 -18.45 7.40
CA ILE A 6 -0.81 -18.50 6.75
C ILE A 6 -0.69 -19.27 5.43
N HIS A 7 -1.78 -19.90 5.00
CA HIS A 7 -1.92 -20.43 3.64
C HIS A 7 -2.67 -19.41 2.79
N VAL A 8 -2.25 -19.22 1.54
CA VAL A 8 -2.86 -18.29 0.58
C VAL A 8 -3.00 -18.98 -0.76
N THR A 9 -4.13 -18.75 -1.42
CA THR A 9 -4.38 -19.23 -2.79
C THR A 9 -4.29 -18.03 -3.74
N ILE A 10 -3.49 -18.16 -4.79
CA ILE A 10 -3.31 -17.14 -5.84
C ILE A 10 -3.39 -17.82 -7.21
N SER A 11 -3.61 -17.04 -8.27
CA SER A 11 -3.53 -17.56 -9.64
C SER A 11 -2.11 -17.96 -10.00
N GLU A 12 -1.97 -18.89 -10.95
CA GLU A 12 -0.67 -19.31 -11.47
C GLU A 12 0.10 -18.12 -12.05
N GLU A 13 -0.58 -17.27 -12.83
CA GLU A 13 0.00 -16.04 -13.40
C GLU A 13 0.60 -15.13 -12.31
N LEU A 14 -0.12 -14.92 -11.20
CA LEU A 14 0.38 -14.09 -10.11
C LEU A 14 1.59 -14.73 -9.42
N LEU A 15 1.64 -16.06 -9.34
CA LEU A 15 2.79 -16.79 -8.81
C LEU A 15 4.02 -16.62 -9.72
N GLU A 16 3.86 -16.72 -11.04
CA GLU A 16 4.95 -16.52 -12.02
C GLU A 16 5.53 -15.10 -11.97
N MET A 17 4.65 -14.09 -11.88
CA MET A 17 5.05 -12.70 -11.70
C MET A 17 5.80 -12.50 -10.38
N THR A 18 5.29 -13.10 -9.31
CA THR A 18 5.92 -13.07 -7.97
C THR A 18 7.32 -13.67 -8.03
N ASP A 19 7.48 -14.83 -8.68
CA ASP A 19 8.77 -15.49 -8.81
C ASP A 19 9.78 -14.67 -9.60
N THR A 20 9.32 -13.98 -10.64
CA THR A 20 10.17 -13.06 -11.41
C THR A 20 10.65 -11.91 -10.53
N ALA A 21 9.75 -11.25 -9.81
CA ALA A 21 10.10 -10.15 -8.91
C ALA A 21 11.03 -10.62 -7.77
N VAL A 22 10.78 -11.79 -7.20
CA VAL A 22 11.62 -12.40 -6.15
C VAL A 22 13.05 -12.63 -6.65
N ARG A 23 13.23 -13.11 -7.89
CA ARG A 23 14.56 -13.28 -8.51
C ARG A 23 15.26 -11.94 -8.74
N GLU A 24 14.57 -10.98 -9.34
CA GLU A 24 15.14 -9.66 -9.67
C GLU A 24 15.57 -8.90 -8.42
N LEU A 25 14.74 -8.94 -7.38
CA LEU A 25 14.99 -8.25 -6.12
C LEU A 25 15.86 -9.05 -5.13
N LYS A 26 16.27 -10.28 -5.52
CA LYS A 26 17.05 -11.21 -4.68
C LYS A 26 16.42 -11.42 -3.30
N MET A 27 15.10 -11.56 -3.26
CA MET A 27 14.34 -11.81 -2.03
C MET A 27 13.95 -13.28 -1.93
N SER A 28 13.41 -13.69 -0.78
CA SER A 28 12.62 -14.93 -0.71
C SER A 28 11.15 -14.61 -0.99
N ARG A 29 10.36 -15.59 -1.47
CA ARG A 29 8.90 -15.44 -1.64
C ARG A 29 8.23 -14.92 -0.39
N SER A 30 8.57 -15.45 0.79
CA SER A 30 7.97 -15.00 2.06
C SER A 30 8.38 -13.57 2.43
N ALA A 31 9.57 -13.10 2.06
CA ALA A 31 9.98 -11.71 2.23
C ALA A 31 9.21 -10.78 1.30
N PHE A 32 9.11 -11.15 0.02
CA PHE A 32 8.34 -10.39 -0.96
C PHE A 32 6.86 -10.30 -0.59
N MET A 33 6.21 -11.41 -0.22
CA MET A 33 4.81 -11.42 0.19
C MET A 33 4.54 -10.55 1.42
N ARG A 34 5.44 -10.58 2.41
CA ARG A 34 5.34 -9.68 3.59
C ARG A 34 5.48 -8.22 3.18
N TYR A 35 6.47 -7.91 2.34
CA TYR A 35 6.69 -6.57 1.82
C TYR A 35 5.46 -6.06 1.05
N ALA A 36 4.97 -6.83 0.08
CA ALA A 36 3.81 -6.48 -0.75
C ALA A 36 2.56 -6.24 0.11
N LEU A 37 2.29 -7.12 1.08
CA LEU A 37 1.16 -6.96 2.00
C LEU A 37 1.28 -5.68 2.85
N GLN A 38 2.48 -5.37 3.35
CA GLN A 38 2.73 -4.14 4.10
C GLN A 38 2.51 -2.89 3.23
N GLN A 39 2.95 -2.92 1.97
CA GLN A 39 2.72 -1.81 1.04
C GLN A 39 1.24 -1.63 0.70
N ALA A 40 0.52 -2.72 0.43
CA ALA A 40 -0.92 -2.66 0.16
C ALA A 40 -1.69 -2.04 1.33
N LEU A 41 -1.42 -2.47 2.56
CA LEU A 41 -2.06 -1.91 3.76
C LEU A 41 -1.72 -0.43 3.96
N ARG A 42 -0.47 -0.03 3.68
CA ARG A 42 -0.06 1.38 3.72
C ARG A 42 -0.83 2.21 2.68
N GLN A 43 -0.91 1.72 1.44
CA GLN A 43 -1.61 2.40 0.36
C GLN A 43 -3.10 2.58 0.68
N MET A 44 -3.75 1.55 1.24
CA MET A 44 -5.14 1.65 1.69
C MET A 44 -5.33 2.74 2.74
N LYS A 45 -4.40 2.85 3.70
CA LYS A 45 -4.45 3.90 4.73
C LYS A 45 -4.27 5.29 4.13
N ILE A 46 -3.32 5.47 3.21
CA ILE A 46 -3.08 6.74 2.52
C ILE A 46 -4.33 7.15 1.73
N ALA A 47 -4.88 6.23 0.93
CA ALA A 47 -6.09 6.50 0.15
C ALA A 47 -7.29 6.91 1.02
N ALA A 48 -7.46 6.29 2.19
CA ALA A 48 -8.51 6.69 3.14
C ALA A 48 -8.28 8.11 3.69
N MET A 49 -7.03 8.49 3.97
CA MET A 49 -6.68 9.84 4.42
C MET A 49 -6.91 10.88 3.31
N GLU A 50 -6.53 10.56 2.07
CA GLU A 50 -6.77 11.41 0.90
C GLU A 50 -8.27 11.64 0.68
N GLN A 51 -9.10 10.60 0.78
CA GLN A 51 -10.55 10.73 0.70
C GLN A 51 -11.11 11.63 1.81
N GLN A 52 -10.57 11.51 3.03
CA GLN A 52 -10.96 12.37 4.14
C GLN A 52 -10.58 13.83 3.88
N HIS A 53 -9.38 14.09 3.37
CA HIS A 53 -8.94 15.45 3.01
C HIS A 53 -9.82 16.03 1.90
N GLU A 54 -10.10 15.26 0.85
CA GLU A 54 -10.98 15.69 -0.24
C GLU A 54 -12.39 16.03 0.25
N ALA A 55 -12.97 15.17 1.09
CA ALA A 55 -14.27 15.42 1.70
C ALA A 55 -14.26 16.67 2.59
N GLY A 56 -13.17 16.88 3.34
CA GLY A 56 -12.95 18.07 4.16
C GLY A 56 -12.95 19.34 3.32
N TYR A 57 -12.16 19.41 2.26
CA TYR A 57 -12.09 20.59 1.39
C TYR A 57 -13.35 20.83 0.57
N LYS A 58 -14.13 19.78 0.27
CA LYS A 58 -15.47 19.94 -0.32
C LYS A 58 -16.47 20.57 0.65
N GLN A 59 -16.39 20.23 1.93
CA GLN A 59 -17.28 20.77 2.97
C GLN A 59 -16.83 22.16 3.46
N HIS A 60 -15.52 22.38 3.50
CA HIS A 60 -14.87 23.61 3.93
C HIS A 60 -13.84 24.01 2.88
N PRO A 61 -14.27 24.76 1.85
CA PRO A 61 -13.37 25.25 0.82
C PRO A 61 -12.24 26.09 1.42
N VAL A 62 -11.10 26.05 0.75
CA VAL A 62 -9.89 26.77 1.15
C VAL A 62 -10.14 28.28 1.13
N GLU A 63 -9.74 28.96 2.19
CA GLU A 63 -9.82 30.42 2.27
C GLU A 63 -8.62 31.10 1.56
N PRO A 64 -8.80 32.30 0.99
CA PRO A 64 -7.69 33.05 0.41
C PRO A 64 -6.55 33.25 1.43
N GLY A 65 -5.35 32.83 1.07
CA GLY A 65 -4.14 32.97 1.90
C GLY A 65 -3.84 31.78 2.82
N GLU A 66 -4.68 30.74 2.84
CA GLU A 66 -4.51 29.56 3.70
C GLU A 66 -3.20 28.80 3.45
N PHE A 67 -2.65 28.88 2.23
CA PHE A 67 -1.41 28.19 1.85
C PHE A 67 -0.23 29.13 1.55
N ASP A 68 -0.35 30.43 1.83
CA ASP A 68 0.66 31.41 1.40
C ASP A 68 2.02 31.26 2.12
N SER A 69 2.07 30.50 3.22
CA SER A 69 3.29 30.27 4.02
C SER A 69 3.89 28.86 3.88
N TRP A 70 3.51 28.10 2.84
CA TRP A 70 4.02 26.74 2.60
C TRP A 70 5.34 26.71 1.83
#